data_AF-X6LBJ1-F1
#
_entry.id   AF-X6LBJ1-F1
#
_cell.length_a   1.000
_cell.length_b   1.000
_cell.length_c   1.000
_cell.angle_alpha   90.00
_cell.angle_beta   90.00
_cell.angle_gamma   90.00
#
_symmetry.space_group_name_H-M   'P 1'
#
loop_
_entity.id
_entity.type
_entity.pdbx_description
1 polymer ?
#
loop_
_entity_poly.entity_id
_entity_poly.type
_entity_poly.pdbx_seq_one_letter_code
_entity_poly.pdbx_strand_id
1 'polypeptide(L)'
;ITPNLERQSSQPRNAEYLGDYLENWERRLIPINKLMAKDFKDCSTCVDHMCRIDQVNYLPSHVLTIIAEFRVVPKCSDCGIESNLWLNLGDGFIGCGRAAKLPGLEGKGCSEKHYTEKVKGIQKYFISSKKESKPETMVVKLGTITSESADVWDYEKDKDPELPQTRLKSLLKNWGIDMVYMYQFDKTMAELHVELTNTYLNPNRNDQNKKNRK
;
A
#
# COMPACT_ATOMS: atom_id res chain seq x y z
N ILE A 1 -22.73 12.55 17.10
CA ILE A 1 -23.29 11.42 16.32
C ILE A 1 -22.21 11.00 15.33
N THR A 2 -21.29 10.14 15.76
CA THR A 2 -20.33 9.49 14.88
C THR A 2 -21.10 8.54 13.95
N PRO A 3 -20.88 8.55 12.64
CA PRO A 3 -21.52 7.56 11.77
C PRO A 3 -21.00 6.18 12.19
N ASN A 4 -21.90 5.39 12.76
CA ASN A 4 -21.71 3.98 12.99
C ASN A 4 -21.57 3.33 11.61
N LEU A 5 -20.34 3.23 11.10
CA LEU A 5 -20.02 2.28 10.04
C LEU A 5 -20.08 0.90 10.66
N GLU A 6 -21.32 0.40 10.76
CA GLU A 6 -21.62 -1.00 11.01
C GLU A 6 -20.86 -1.82 9.97
N ARG A 7 -20.09 -2.81 10.46
CA ARG A 7 -19.53 -3.84 9.61
C ARG A 7 -20.71 -4.47 8.88
N GLN A 8 -20.76 -4.36 7.56
CA GLN A 8 -21.50 -5.36 6.81
C GLN A 8 -20.83 -6.70 7.11
N SER A 9 -21.46 -7.46 7.98
CA SER A 9 -21.08 -8.80 8.39
C SER A 9 -21.30 -9.76 7.23
N SER A 10 -20.52 -9.64 6.17
CA SER A 10 -20.26 -10.76 5.29
C SER A 10 -19.02 -11.45 5.83
N GLN A 11 -19.21 -12.48 6.67
CA GLN A 11 -18.12 -13.42 6.92
C GLN A 11 -17.62 -13.93 5.56
N PRO A 12 -16.30 -13.87 5.27
CA PRO A 12 -15.77 -14.43 4.03
C PRO A 12 -16.03 -15.93 4.00
N ARG A 13 -16.49 -16.43 2.85
CA ARG A 13 -16.95 -17.81 2.68
C ARG A 13 -15.87 -18.90 2.81
N ASN A 14 -14.60 -18.57 3.03
CA ASN A 14 -13.53 -19.55 3.28
C ASN A 14 -12.48 -18.92 4.22
N ALA A 15 -12.36 -19.44 5.45
CA ALA A 15 -11.46 -18.94 6.49
C ALA A 15 -9.98 -19.36 6.32
N GLU A 16 -9.66 -20.23 5.35
CA GLU A 16 -8.29 -20.74 5.13
C GLU A 16 -7.34 -19.77 4.42
N TYR A 17 -7.86 -18.68 3.83
CA TYR A 17 -7.07 -17.72 3.04
C TYR A 17 -7.19 -16.30 3.58
N LEU A 18 -7.18 -16.15 4.91
CA LEU A 18 -7.08 -14.84 5.54
C LEU A 18 -5.62 -14.35 5.37
N GLY A 19 -5.34 -13.57 4.33
CA GLY A 19 -3.97 -13.08 4.09
C GLY A 19 -3.52 -12.03 5.09
N ASP A 20 -2.21 -11.81 5.09
CA ASP A 20 -1.49 -10.96 6.05
C ASP A 20 -2.01 -9.53 6.12
N TYR A 21 -2.78 -9.06 5.13
CA TYR A 21 -3.42 -7.75 5.19
C TYR A 21 -4.30 -7.59 6.43
N LEU A 22 -5.09 -8.60 6.79
CA LEU A 22 -5.96 -8.48 7.96
C LEU A 22 -5.16 -8.50 9.26
N GLU A 23 -4.06 -9.26 9.32
CA GLU A 23 -3.14 -9.30 10.48
C GLU A 23 -2.26 -8.04 10.58
N ASN A 24 -1.83 -7.48 9.46
CA ASN A 24 -1.06 -6.24 9.40
C ASN A 24 -1.92 -4.97 9.52
N TRP A 25 -3.24 -5.03 9.37
CA TRP A 25 -4.10 -3.84 9.26
C TRP A 25 -5.32 -3.84 10.17
N GLU A 26 -5.28 -4.58 11.28
CA GLU A 26 -6.34 -4.53 12.27
C GLU A 26 -6.53 -3.09 12.80
N ARG A 27 -7.66 -2.48 12.39
CA ARG A 27 -8.32 -1.25 12.90
C ARG A 27 -8.20 0.00 12.01
N ARG A 28 -8.86 0.03 10.84
CA ARG A 28 -9.30 1.30 10.17
C ARG A 28 -8.22 2.40 10.07
N LEU A 29 -6.98 2.05 9.81
CA LEU A 29 -5.90 3.03 9.76
C LEU A 29 -5.80 3.62 8.36
N ILE A 30 -5.91 4.94 8.30
CA ILE A 30 -5.48 5.73 7.16
C ILE A 30 -3.96 5.48 7.03
N PRO A 31 -3.44 5.00 5.89
CA PRO A 31 -2.01 4.82 5.73
C PRO A 31 -1.28 6.16 5.95
N ILE A 32 -0.18 6.11 6.69
CA ILE A 32 0.58 7.29 7.11
C ILE A 32 1.80 7.39 6.21
N ASN A 33 1.87 8.48 5.44
CA ASN A 33 3.06 8.76 4.63
C ASN A 33 4.29 9.06 5.51
N LYS A 34 5.51 9.05 4.93
CA LYS A 34 6.75 9.33 5.68
C LYS A 34 6.72 10.69 6.41
N LEU A 35 6.05 11.69 5.85
CA LEU A 35 5.90 13.01 6.47
C LEU A 35 4.97 12.94 7.68
N MET A 36 3.83 12.29 7.59
CA MET A 36 2.89 12.08 8.68
C MET A 36 3.48 11.16 9.76
N ALA A 37 4.33 10.20 9.39
CA ALA A 37 5.08 9.39 10.37
C ALA A 37 6.10 10.25 11.13
N LYS A 38 6.77 11.17 10.42
CA LYS A 38 7.65 12.17 11.03
C LYS A 38 6.86 13.13 11.92
N ASP A 39 5.76 13.71 11.43
CA ASP A 39 4.92 14.65 12.17
C ASP A 39 4.28 13.96 13.39
N PHE A 40 3.92 12.69 13.27
CA PHE A 40 3.47 11.87 14.38
C PHE A 40 4.59 11.66 15.42
N LYS A 41 5.80 11.33 14.98
CA LYS A 41 6.96 11.20 15.88
C LYS A 41 7.27 12.53 16.59
N ASP A 42 7.18 13.63 15.87
CA ASP A 42 7.38 14.98 16.41
C ASP A 42 6.26 15.32 17.42
N CYS A 43 4.99 15.05 17.10
CA CYS A 43 3.86 15.21 18.01
C CYS A 43 3.99 14.34 19.26
N SER A 44 4.35 13.06 19.11
CA SER A 44 4.58 12.15 20.24
C SER A 44 5.69 12.65 21.14
N THR A 45 6.77 13.19 20.56
CA THR A 45 7.90 13.77 21.31
C THR A 45 7.48 15.01 22.09
N CYS A 46 6.69 15.90 21.47
CA CYS A 46 6.13 17.08 22.14
C CYS A 46 5.21 16.68 23.30
N VAL A 47 4.36 15.69 23.08
CA VAL A 47 3.43 15.17 24.10
C VAL A 47 4.19 14.54 25.28
N ASP A 48 5.24 13.75 25.02
CA ASP A 48 6.12 13.21 26.07
C ASP A 48 6.83 14.32 26.85
N HIS A 49 7.29 15.37 26.17
CA HIS A 49 7.93 16.52 26.81
C HIS A 49 6.94 17.29 27.70
N MET A 50 5.71 17.53 27.23
CA MET A 50 4.67 18.18 28.03
C MET A 50 4.35 17.36 29.29
N CYS A 51 4.18 16.04 29.15
CA CYS A 51 3.92 15.16 30.30
C CYS A 51 5.02 15.23 31.36
N ARG A 52 6.29 15.34 30.95
CA ARG A 52 7.44 15.49 31.86
C ARG A 52 7.45 16.83 32.59
N ILE A 53 7.11 17.93 31.92
CA ILE A 53 7.05 19.27 32.54
C ILE A 53 5.90 19.30 33.56
N ASP A 54 4.72 18.82 33.17
CA ASP A 54 3.49 18.94 33.95
C ASP A 54 3.34 17.82 35.01
N GLN A 55 4.31 16.90 35.10
CA GLN A 55 4.28 15.71 35.98
C GLN A 55 3.03 14.83 35.80
N VAL A 56 2.47 14.81 34.58
CA VAL A 56 1.31 14.01 34.23
C VAL A 56 1.75 12.64 33.72
N ASN A 57 1.38 11.58 34.44
CA ASN A 57 1.81 10.20 34.13
C ASN A 57 0.85 9.44 33.18
N TYR A 58 -0.22 10.09 32.71
CA TYR A 58 -1.21 9.46 31.85
C TYR A 58 -1.65 10.42 30.75
N LEU A 59 -1.59 9.94 29.51
CA LEU A 59 -2.20 10.63 28.40
C LEU A 59 -3.70 10.38 28.40
N PRO A 60 -4.53 11.37 28.04
CA PRO A 60 -5.94 11.14 27.81
C PRO A 60 -6.15 9.98 26.83
N SER A 61 -7.15 9.15 27.08
CA SER A 61 -7.41 7.91 26.33
C SER A 61 -7.60 8.13 24.81
N HIS A 62 -8.06 9.32 24.40
CA HIS A 62 -8.14 9.69 22.99
C HIS A 62 -6.75 9.88 22.33
N VAL A 63 -5.75 10.39 23.06
CA VAL A 63 -4.37 10.53 22.58
C VAL A 63 -3.72 9.16 22.43
N LEU A 64 -3.93 8.25 23.38
CA LEU A 64 -3.46 6.86 23.27
C LEU A 64 -4.10 6.11 22.09
N THR A 65 -5.37 6.40 21.80
CA THR A 65 -6.09 5.84 20.65
C THR A 65 -5.49 6.35 19.35
N ILE A 66 -5.26 7.66 19.22
CA ILE A 66 -4.56 8.25 18.07
C ILE A 66 -3.16 7.64 17.93
N ILE A 67 -2.39 7.53 19.01
CA ILE A 67 -1.04 6.97 18.96
C ILE A 67 -1.02 5.49 18.54
N ALA A 68 -1.99 4.70 18.99
CA ALA A 68 -2.13 3.30 18.58
C ALA A 68 -2.61 3.17 17.13
N GLU A 69 -3.46 4.10 16.68
CA GLU A 69 -3.92 4.17 15.29
C GLU A 69 -2.79 4.57 14.33
N PHE A 70 -1.80 5.34 14.78
CA PHE A 70 -0.70 5.75 13.90
C PHE A 70 0.45 4.73 13.76
N ARG A 71 0.37 3.57 14.43
CA ARG A 71 1.54 2.74 14.72
C ARG A 71 1.80 1.56 13.78
N VAL A 72 0.95 1.28 12.79
CA VAL A 72 1.15 0.12 11.92
C VAL A 72 1.54 0.55 10.51
N VAL A 73 2.85 0.60 10.27
CA VAL A 73 3.41 0.73 8.92
C VAL A 73 3.30 -0.63 8.23
N PRO A 74 2.75 -0.72 7.00
CA PRO A 74 2.69 -1.99 6.29
C PRO A 74 4.11 -2.47 6.02
N LYS A 75 4.31 -3.78 6.10
CA LYS A 75 5.58 -4.41 5.77
C LYS A 75 5.32 -5.66 4.96
N CYS A 76 6.29 -6.03 4.14
CA CYS A 76 6.30 -7.28 3.41
C CYS A 76 6.31 -8.44 4.39
N SER A 77 5.33 -9.34 4.28
CA SER A 77 5.15 -10.47 5.20
C SER A 77 6.35 -11.43 5.20
N ASP A 78 6.98 -11.60 4.04
CA ASP A 78 8.12 -12.52 3.89
C ASP A 78 9.46 -11.96 4.36
N CYS A 79 9.66 -10.65 4.23
CA CYS A 79 11.01 -10.09 4.31
C CYS A 79 11.13 -8.79 5.12
N GLY A 80 10.02 -8.27 5.63
CA GLY A 80 9.97 -7.12 6.52
C GLY A 80 10.25 -5.76 5.87
N ILE A 81 10.51 -5.69 4.57
CA ILE A 81 10.67 -4.40 3.85
C ILE A 81 9.39 -3.57 4.01
N GLU A 82 9.51 -2.26 4.26
CA GLU A 82 8.39 -1.33 4.50
C GLU A 82 8.08 -0.41 3.31
N SER A 83 8.74 -0.64 2.16
CA SER A 83 8.58 0.16 0.95
C SER A 83 8.29 -0.71 -0.27
N ASN A 84 7.78 -0.09 -1.35
CA ASN A 84 7.44 -0.78 -2.60
C ASN A 84 6.57 -2.02 -2.33
N LEU A 85 5.47 -1.82 -1.60
CA LEU A 85 4.59 -2.89 -1.15
C LEU A 85 3.42 -3.07 -2.09
N TRP A 86 3.01 -4.32 -2.25
CA TRP A 86 1.98 -4.75 -3.18
C TRP A 86 1.01 -5.66 -2.44
N LEU A 87 -0.27 -5.29 -2.45
CA LEU A 87 -1.37 -6.06 -1.87
C LEU A 87 -2.01 -6.92 -2.95
N ASN A 88 -2.07 -8.24 -2.73
CA ASN A 88 -2.83 -9.15 -3.57
C ASN A 88 -4.33 -8.96 -3.36
N LEU A 89 -5.08 -8.73 -4.44
CA LEU A 89 -6.51 -8.42 -4.38
C LEU A 89 -7.40 -9.64 -4.12
N GLY A 90 -6.86 -10.85 -4.29
CA GLY A 90 -7.58 -12.11 -4.10
C GLY A 90 -7.47 -12.67 -2.70
N ASP A 91 -6.27 -12.64 -2.10
CA ASP A 91 -6.01 -13.26 -0.80
C ASP A 91 -5.48 -12.31 0.27
N GLY A 92 -5.09 -11.08 -0.07
CA GLY A 92 -4.65 -10.09 0.91
C GLY A 92 -3.18 -10.24 1.33
N PHE A 93 -2.38 -11.01 0.62
CA PHE A 93 -0.95 -11.07 0.87
C PHE A 93 -0.28 -9.70 0.60
N ILE A 94 0.60 -9.26 1.50
CA ILE A 94 1.42 -8.04 1.32
C ILE A 94 2.86 -8.44 1.03
N GLY A 95 3.28 -8.28 -0.24
CA GLY A 95 4.63 -8.57 -0.68
C GLY A 95 5.39 -7.32 -1.11
N CYS A 96 6.71 -7.29 -0.93
CA CYS A 96 7.56 -6.30 -1.57
C CYS A 96 7.66 -6.56 -3.08
N GLY A 97 7.82 -5.49 -3.84
CA GLY A 97 7.99 -5.52 -5.29
C GLY A 97 9.30 -6.16 -5.73
N ARG A 98 9.47 -6.28 -7.04
CA ARG A 98 10.67 -6.84 -7.67
C ARG A 98 11.92 -6.03 -7.30
N ALA A 99 13.07 -6.70 -7.29
CA ALA A 99 14.35 -6.01 -7.17
C ALA A 99 14.55 -5.10 -8.39
N ALA A 100 14.71 -3.80 -8.15
CA ALA A 100 15.00 -2.83 -9.20
C ALA A 100 16.37 -2.20 -8.98
N LYS A 101 17.06 -1.85 -10.07
CA LYS A 101 18.30 -1.04 -10.01
C LYS A 101 18.01 0.46 -9.84
N LEU A 102 16.86 0.79 -9.25
CA LEU A 102 16.38 2.15 -9.06
C LEU A 102 16.79 2.65 -7.67
N PRO A 103 17.41 3.84 -7.54
CA PRO A 103 17.71 4.42 -6.24
C PRO A 103 16.42 4.58 -5.42
N GLY A 104 16.41 4.06 -4.19
CA GLY A 104 15.28 4.19 -3.27
C GLY A 104 14.10 3.25 -3.53
N LEU A 105 14.18 2.34 -4.51
CA LEU A 105 13.19 1.29 -4.71
C LEU A 105 13.76 -0.07 -4.26
N GLU A 106 13.48 -0.42 -3.01
CA GLU A 106 13.87 -1.72 -2.46
C GLU A 106 12.86 -2.80 -2.87
N GLY A 107 13.31 -4.06 -2.95
CA GLY A 107 12.44 -5.17 -3.32
C GLY A 107 13.19 -6.48 -3.46
N LYS A 108 12.53 -7.57 -3.06
CA LYS A 108 13.03 -8.96 -3.20
C LYS A 108 12.10 -9.83 -4.05
N GLY A 109 11.04 -9.24 -4.62
CA GLY A 109 10.05 -9.93 -5.44
C GLY A 109 9.12 -10.85 -4.65
N CYS A 110 8.88 -10.60 -3.37
CA CYS A 110 8.02 -11.46 -2.55
C CYS A 110 6.57 -11.53 -3.08
N SER A 111 6.05 -10.42 -3.60
CA SER A 111 4.73 -10.40 -4.24
C SER A 111 4.65 -11.32 -5.47
N GLU A 112 5.70 -11.33 -6.30
CA GLU A 112 5.79 -12.22 -7.46
C GLU A 112 5.98 -13.68 -7.05
N LYS A 113 6.83 -13.93 -6.04
CA LYS A 113 7.05 -15.27 -5.49
C LYS A 113 5.74 -15.86 -4.96
N HIS A 114 4.98 -15.10 -4.19
CA HIS A 114 3.66 -15.49 -3.69
C HIS A 114 2.73 -15.92 -4.84
N TYR A 115 2.64 -15.12 -5.90
CA TYR A 115 1.88 -15.51 -7.08
C TYR A 115 2.40 -16.83 -7.70
N THR A 116 3.71 -16.95 -7.92
CA THR A 116 4.28 -18.14 -8.59
C THR A 116 4.16 -19.43 -7.78
N GLU A 117 4.33 -19.36 -6.46
CA GLU A 117 4.42 -20.52 -5.58
C GLU A 117 3.07 -20.90 -4.97
N LYS A 118 2.21 -19.92 -4.68
CA LYS A 118 0.93 -20.14 -3.97
C LYS A 118 -0.27 -20.03 -4.91
N VAL A 119 -0.32 -18.99 -5.75
CA VAL A 119 -1.51 -18.73 -6.59
C VAL A 119 -1.52 -19.57 -7.87
N LYS A 120 -0.41 -19.57 -8.62
CA LYS A 120 -0.30 -20.24 -9.92
C LYS A 120 -0.42 -21.77 -9.80
N GLY A 121 0.06 -22.34 -8.70
CA GLY A 121 -0.07 -23.77 -8.40
C GLY A 121 -1.52 -24.21 -8.20
N ILE A 122 -2.35 -23.37 -7.57
CA ILE A 122 -3.77 -23.64 -7.30
C ILE A 122 -4.62 -23.40 -8.56
N GLN A 123 -4.30 -22.36 -9.35
CA GLN A 123 -5.06 -22.02 -10.56
C GLN A 123 -5.02 -23.08 -11.67
N LYS A 124 -4.03 -24.00 -11.66
CA LYS A 124 -3.95 -25.11 -12.63
C LYS A 124 -5.24 -25.95 -12.68
N TYR A 125 -6.04 -25.95 -11.61
CA TYR A 125 -7.27 -26.72 -11.49
C TYR A 125 -8.54 -25.92 -11.82
N PHE A 126 -8.45 -24.60 -12.03
CA PHE A 126 -9.61 -23.75 -12.34
C PHE A 126 -9.63 -23.36 -13.82
N ILE A 127 -10.60 -23.93 -14.56
CA ILE A 127 -10.91 -23.54 -15.93
C ILE A 127 -11.57 -22.16 -15.89
N SER A 128 -10.87 -21.13 -16.35
CA SER A 128 -11.46 -19.80 -16.50
C SER A 128 -11.10 -19.20 -17.84
N SER A 129 -12.09 -18.56 -18.46
CA SER A 129 -12.01 -17.81 -19.70
C SER A 129 -10.89 -16.75 -19.66
N LYS A 130 -9.94 -16.84 -20.61
CA LYS A 130 -8.68 -16.06 -20.71
C LYS A 130 -8.80 -14.53 -20.77
N LYS A 131 -10.01 -13.96 -20.77
CA LYS A 131 -10.21 -12.55 -21.16
C LYS A 131 -10.06 -11.58 -19.98
N GLU A 132 -10.54 -11.93 -18.80
CA GLU A 132 -10.52 -11.02 -17.64
C GLU A 132 -9.42 -11.35 -16.62
N SER A 133 -8.90 -10.32 -15.97
CA SER A 133 -7.90 -10.44 -14.90
C SER A 133 -8.57 -10.87 -13.59
N LYS A 134 -7.97 -11.83 -12.89
CA LYS A 134 -8.54 -12.41 -11.67
C LYS A 134 -7.94 -11.72 -10.43
N PRO A 135 -8.71 -11.55 -9.35
CA PRO A 135 -8.22 -10.90 -8.14
C PRO A 135 -6.92 -11.52 -7.59
N GLU A 136 -6.79 -12.84 -7.64
CA GLU A 136 -5.63 -13.57 -7.09
C GLU A 136 -4.34 -13.34 -7.88
N THR A 137 -4.43 -12.93 -9.15
CA THR A 137 -3.26 -12.62 -9.99
C THR A 137 -2.93 -11.13 -10.00
N MET A 138 -3.84 -10.31 -9.48
CA MET A 138 -3.72 -8.87 -9.44
C MET A 138 -3.19 -8.40 -8.09
N VAL A 139 -2.22 -7.49 -8.16
CA VAL A 139 -1.71 -6.78 -7.00
C VAL A 139 -1.84 -5.28 -7.20
N VAL A 140 -2.15 -4.57 -6.12
CA VAL A 140 -2.18 -3.10 -6.09
C VAL A 140 -1.01 -2.58 -5.29
N LYS A 141 -0.28 -1.59 -5.81
CA LYS A 141 0.83 -0.97 -5.09
C LYS A 141 0.28 -0.10 -3.96
N LEU A 142 0.68 -0.41 -2.73
CA LEU A 142 0.34 0.41 -1.57
C LEU A 142 1.06 1.76 -1.68
N GLY A 143 0.36 2.83 -1.35
CA GLY A 143 0.87 4.20 -1.47
C GLY A 143 0.58 4.90 -2.78
N THR A 144 0.09 4.22 -3.80
CA THR A 144 -0.35 4.86 -5.06
C THR A 144 -1.88 4.98 -5.17
N ILE A 145 -2.61 4.42 -4.21
CA ILE A 145 -4.08 4.45 -4.18
C ILE A 145 -4.54 5.87 -3.88
N THR A 146 -5.36 6.41 -4.76
CA THR A 146 -6.07 7.70 -4.62
C THR A 146 -7.56 7.50 -4.82
N SER A 147 -8.34 8.58 -4.70
CA SER A 147 -9.76 8.58 -5.10
C SER A 147 -9.98 8.25 -6.58
N GLU A 148 -8.94 8.42 -7.41
CA GLU A 148 -9.03 8.36 -8.87
C GLU A 148 -8.32 7.15 -9.48
N SER A 149 -7.19 6.74 -8.93
CA SER A 149 -6.31 5.74 -9.54
C SER A 149 -5.54 4.93 -8.49
N ALA A 150 -4.93 3.84 -8.95
CA ALA A 150 -3.90 3.10 -8.22
C ALA A 150 -3.04 2.35 -9.24
N ASP A 151 -1.78 2.09 -8.91
CA ASP A 151 -0.96 1.19 -9.71
C ASP A 151 -1.38 -0.25 -9.45
N VAL A 152 -1.81 -0.95 -10.50
CA VAL A 152 -2.22 -2.35 -10.42
C VAL A 152 -1.40 -3.15 -11.43
N TRP A 153 -0.89 -4.29 -10.99
CA TRP A 153 -0.16 -5.23 -11.84
C TRP A 153 -0.84 -6.59 -11.87
N ASP A 154 -0.98 -7.19 -13.04
CA ASP A 154 -1.47 -8.56 -13.20
C ASP A 154 -0.32 -9.50 -13.57
N TYR A 155 0.04 -10.39 -12.65
CA TYR A 155 1.11 -11.36 -12.89
C TYR A 155 0.76 -12.46 -13.89
N GLU A 156 -0.52 -12.74 -14.15
CA GLU A 156 -0.91 -13.73 -15.16
C GLU A 156 -0.73 -13.17 -16.57
N LYS A 157 -1.03 -11.89 -16.75
CA LYS A 157 -0.93 -11.20 -18.04
C LYS A 157 0.40 -10.45 -18.25
N ASP A 158 1.20 -10.31 -17.20
CA ASP A 158 2.46 -9.56 -17.16
C ASP A 158 2.31 -8.13 -17.67
N LYS A 159 1.22 -7.47 -17.28
CA LYS A 159 0.91 -6.08 -17.64
C LYS A 159 -0.06 -5.43 -16.65
N ASP A 160 -0.22 -4.11 -16.78
CA ASP A 160 -1.32 -3.38 -16.15
C ASP A 160 -2.66 -3.93 -16.67
N PRO A 161 -3.59 -4.33 -15.79
CA PRO A 161 -4.88 -4.85 -16.22
C PRO A 161 -5.77 -3.74 -16.76
N GLU A 162 -6.56 -4.08 -17.78
CA GLU A 162 -7.67 -3.23 -18.23
C GLU A 162 -8.80 -3.34 -17.18
N LEU A 163 -8.73 -2.51 -16.15
CA LEU A 163 -9.58 -2.58 -14.98
C LEU A 163 -10.44 -1.30 -14.83
N PRO A 164 -11.77 -1.38 -15.03
CA PRO A 164 -12.64 -0.24 -14.75
C PRO A 164 -12.53 0.20 -13.29
N GLN A 165 -12.55 1.52 -13.06
CA GLN A 165 -12.42 2.08 -11.70
C GLN A 165 -13.47 1.56 -10.72
N THR A 166 -14.70 1.31 -11.20
CA THR A 166 -15.78 0.70 -10.41
C THR A 166 -15.42 -0.67 -9.88
N ARG A 167 -14.73 -1.49 -10.69
CA ARG A 167 -14.25 -2.82 -10.29
C ARG A 167 -13.07 -2.71 -9.33
N LEU A 168 -12.13 -1.81 -9.55
CA LEU A 168 -11.04 -1.55 -8.61
C LEU A 168 -11.57 -1.14 -7.22
N LYS A 169 -12.51 -0.17 -7.18
CA LYS A 169 -13.19 0.24 -5.94
C LYS A 169 -13.85 -0.94 -5.24
N SER A 170 -14.54 -1.80 -5.98
CA SER A 170 -15.18 -2.99 -5.42
C SER A 170 -14.18 -3.98 -4.83
N LEU A 171 -13.05 -4.22 -5.51
CA LEU A 171 -12.01 -5.15 -5.04
C LEU A 171 -11.33 -4.62 -3.78
N LEU A 172 -10.96 -3.34 -3.76
CA LEU A 172 -10.35 -2.69 -2.60
C LEU A 172 -11.29 -2.64 -1.40
N LYS A 173 -12.60 -2.45 -1.63
CA LYS A 173 -13.61 -2.45 -0.58
C LYS A 173 -13.72 -3.80 0.15
N ASN A 174 -13.42 -4.93 -0.51
CA ASN A 174 -13.36 -6.25 0.16
C ASN A 174 -12.29 -6.29 1.26
N TRP A 175 -11.24 -5.48 1.10
CA TRP A 175 -10.16 -5.30 2.05
C TRP A 175 -10.40 -4.12 3.00
N GLY A 176 -11.58 -3.50 2.99
CA GLY A 176 -11.87 -2.32 3.80
C GLY A 176 -11.15 -1.05 3.35
N ILE A 177 -10.56 -1.05 2.15
CA ILE A 177 -9.91 0.12 1.55
C ILE A 177 -10.97 0.87 0.74
N ASP A 178 -11.43 2.00 1.27
CA ASP A 178 -12.27 2.93 0.52
C ASP A 178 -11.38 4.00 -0.14
N MET A 179 -11.27 3.91 -1.46
CA MET A 179 -10.46 4.82 -2.29
C MET A 179 -10.79 6.30 -2.07
N VAL A 180 -12.02 6.65 -1.68
CA VAL A 180 -12.43 8.04 -1.45
C VAL A 180 -11.58 8.71 -0.37
N TYR A 181 -11.09 7.94 0.60
CA TYR A 181 -10.28 8.45 1.71
C TYR A 181 -8.78 8.21 1.53
N MET A 182 -8.36 7.71 0.36
CA MET A 182 -6.97 7.41 0.06
C MET A 182 -6.31 8.55 -0.70
N TYR A 183 -5.02 8.74 -0.44
CA TYR A 183 -4.19 9.74 -1.11
C TYR A 183 -2.83 9.12 -1.42
N GLN A 184 -2.16 9.66 -2.44
CA GLN A 184 -0.87 9.14 -2.88
C GLN A 184 0.23 9.53 -1.88
N PHE A 185 1.04 8.55 -1.50
CA PHE A 185 2.21 8.74 -0.63
C PHE A 185 3.43 7.90 -1.00
N ASP A 186 3.33 7.05 -2.03
CA ASP A 186 4.46 6.44 -2.70
C ASP A 186 4.42 6.82 -4.18
N LYS A 187 5.57 6.78 -4.85
CA LYS A 187 5.67 7.08 -6.27
C LYS A 187 5.03 5.95 -7.08
N THR A 188 4.28 6.31 -8.10
CA THR A 188 3.81 5.36 -9.11
C THR A 188 4.99 4.79 -9.91
N MET A 189 4.80 3.63 -10.52
CA MET A 189 5.78 3.02 -11.41
C MET A 189 6.06 3.91 -12.62
N ALA A 190 5.05 4.65 -13.11
CA ALA A 190 5.22 5.63 -14.17
C ALA A 190 6.09 6.82 -13.74
N GLU A 191 5.84 7.40 -12.55
CA GLU A 191 6.68 8.48 -12.00
C GLU A 191 8.13 8.04 -11.80
N LEU A 192 8.35 6.84 -11.26
CA LEU A 192 9.68 6.25 -11.10
C LEU A 192 10.40 6.09 -12.43
N HIS A 193 9.69 5.68 -13.48
CA HIS A 193 10.26 5.53 -14.82
C HIS A 193 10.65 6.89 -15.45
N VAL A 194 9.83 7.92 -15.26
CA VAL A 194 10.14 9.28 -15.69
C VAL A 194 11.36 9.82 -14.96
N GLU A 195 11.45 9.61 -13.64
CA GLU A 195 12.59 10.02 -12.84
C GLU A 195 13.89 9.33 -13.27
N LEU A 196 13.84 8.02 -13.55
CA LEU A 196 14.97 7.27 -14.10
C LEU A 196 15.43 7.86 -15.45
N THR A 197 14.47 8.09 -16.36
CA THR A 197 14.75 8.65 -17.69
C THR A 197 15.42 10.01 -17.58
N ASN A 198 14.91 10.89 -16.70
CA ASN A 198 15.48 12.21 -16.51
C ASN A 198 16.86 12.17 -15.83
N THR A 199 17.09 11.24 -14.91
CA THR A 199 18.34 11.16 -14.14
C THR A 199 19.47 10.52 -14.93
N TYR A 200 19.21 9.44 -15.67
CA TYR A 200 20.25 8.61 -16.29
C TYR A 200 20.34 8.76 -17.81
N LEU A 201 19.24 9.08 -18.50
CA LEU A 201 19.22 9.17 -19.96
C LEU A 201 19.31 10.62 -20.48
N ASN A 202 18.93 11.61 -19.66
CA ASN A 202 19.00 13.03 -20.02
C ASN A 202 19.66 13.92 -18.95
N PRO A 203 20.92 13.64 -18.54
CA PRO A 203 21.58 14.37 -17.45
C PRO A 203 21.66 15.89 -17.69
N ASN A 204 21.68 16.35 -18.95
CA ASN A 204 21.82 17.77 -19.32
C ASN A 204 20.50 18.59 -19.27
N ARG A 205 19.33 17.98 -19.02
CA ARG A 205 18.07 18.75 -18.90
C ARG A 205 17.97 19.53 -17.59
N ASN A 206 18.54 19.00 -16.51
CA ASN A 206 18.49 19.66 -15.20
C ASN A 206 19.35 20.94 -15.14
N ASP A 207 20.40 21.02 -15.96
CA ASP A 207 21.27 22.20 -16.05
C ASP A 207 20.67 23.34 -16.90
N GLN A 208 19.84 23.02 -17.89
CA GLN A 208 19.14 24.04 -18.69
C GLN A 208 18.05 24.76 -17.88
N ASN A 209 17.32 24.04 -17.02
CA ASN A 209 16.30 24.65 -16.16
C ASN A 209 16.89 25.54 -15.05
N LYS A 210 18.13 25.29 -14.61
CA LYS A 210 18.85 26.18 -13.68
C LYS A 210 19.39 27.43 -14.35
N LYS A 211 19.74 27.38 -15.63
CA LYS A 211 20.19 28.56 -16.40
C LYS A 211 19.04 29.50 -16.77
N ASN A 212 17.83 28.98 -16.97
CA ASN A 212 16.64 29.79 -17.28
C ASN A 212 15.97 30.44 -16.06
N ARG A 213 16.51 30.23 -14.85
CA ARG A 213 16.05 30.85 -13.59
C ARG A 213 17.03 31.92 -13.06
N LYS A 214 18.01 32.34 -13.87
CA LYS A 214 18.89 33.48 -13.58
C LYS A 214 18.57 34.64 -14.51
#